data_AF-A0A1R2BZH4-F1
#
_entry.id   AF-A0A1R2BZH4-F1
#
_cell.length_a   1.000
_cell.length_b   1.000
_cell.length_c   1.000
_cell.angle_alpha   90.00
_cell.angle_beta   90.00
_cell.angle_gamma   90.00
#
_symmetry.space_group_name_H-M   'P 1'
#
loop_
_entity.id
_entity.type
_entity.pdbx_description
1 polymer ?
#
loop_
_entity_poly.entity_id
_entity_poly.type
_entity_poly.pdbx_seq_one_letter_code
_entity_poly.pdbx_strand_id
1 'polypeptide(L)'
;MEVSQRYRKIWKVEDDNALTESANKYNGKNWEKIADEVSQKINKKRTAKQCRERWNNFLKCNANHKEWTESQIKLIFEVQSSIGNKWSKISAFFPGKSKSSIKNFYYSTIRRNIRRFNNGKIDEEQIKGPIDEVIKIPEIREILLSHKSYPKSFFKQRKLSRDSIEKIRRLNGLTLTTSINDDEHSLEFGSFELYEMNEFSNEPEIYIDQTILWD
;
A
#
# COMPACT_ATOMS: atom_id res chain seq x y z
N MET A 1 15.45 -19.29 -24.11
CA MET A 1 15.59 -18.57 -22.83
C MET A 1 14.48 -19.01 -21.91
N GLU A 2 14.79 -19.71 -20.82
CA GLU A 2 13.79 -20.07 -19.82
C GLU A 2 13.27 -18.82 -19.11
N VAL A 3 11.96 -18.58 -19.22
CA VAL A 3 11.27 -17.52 -18.50
C VAL A 3 11.30 -17.89 -17.02
N SER A 4 12.18 -17.25 -16.25
CA SER A 4 12.28 -17.43 -14.80
C SER A 4 10.94 -17.07 -14.15
N GLN A 5 10.13 -18.10 -13.87
CA GLN A 5 8.88 -17.96 -13.13
C GLN A 5 9.19 -17.30 -11.78
N ARG A 6 8.65 -16.11 -11.55
CA ARG A 6 8.74 -15.40 -10.26
C ARG A 6 7.92 -16.14 -9.20
N TYR A 7 8.46 -17.24 -8.67
CA TYR A 7 7.89 -17.91 -7.51
C TYR A 7 7.97 -16.95 -6.32
N ARG A 8 6.81 -16.56 -5.77
CA ARG A 8 6.73 -15.87 -4.48
C ARG A 8 7.24 -16.83 -3.41
N LYS A 9 8.53 -16.73 -3.07
CA LYS A 9 9.15 -17.54 -2.02
C LYS A 9 8.55 -17.19 -0.67
N ILE A 10 7.67 -18.06 -0.17
CA ILE A 10 7.07 -18.00 1.16
C ILE A 10 8.19 -17.98 2.22
N TRP A 11 8.06 -17.09 3.20
CA TRP A 11 8.92 -17.02 4.39
C TRP A 11 8.29 -17.90 5.47
N LYS A 12 9.04 -18.89 5.96
CA LYS A 12 8.66 -19.73 7.10
C LYS A 12 9.20 -19.16 8.40
N VAL A 13 8.76 -19.73 9.53
CA VAL A 13 9.24 -19.33 10.87
C VAL A 13 10.74 -19.54 10.99
N GLU A 14 11.28 -20.63 10.43
CA GLU A 14 12.72 -20.90 10.44
C GLU A 14 13.50 -19.85 9.63
N ASP A 15 12.94 -19.40 8.50
CA ASP A 15 13.51 -18.33 7.69
C ASP A 15 13.55 -17.00 8.46
N ASP A 16 12.46 -16.67 9.16
CA ASP A 16 12.35 -15.44 9.94
C ASP A 16 13.26 -15.45 11.17
N ASN A 17 13.42 -16.60 11.83
CA ASN A 17 14.35 -16.76 12.95
C ASN A 17 15.79 -16.56 12.50
N ALA A 18 16.21 -17.24 11.42
CA ALA A 18 17.56 -17.10 10.87
C ALA A 18 17.84 -15.66 10.43
N LEU A 19 16.86 -15.01 9.78
CA LEU A 19 16.96 -13.61 9.38
C LEU A 19 17.03 -12.67 10.58
N THR A 20 16.25 -12.92 11.63
CA THR A 20 16.23 -12.07 12.82
C THR A 20 17.55 -12.14 13.57
N GLU A 21 18.06 -13.35 13.80
CA GLU A 21 19.35 -13.55 14.44
C GLU A 21 20.49 -12.87 13.65
N SER A 22 20.54 -13.12 12.33
CA SER A 22 21.58 -12.56 11.47
C SER A 22 21.47 -11.04 11.34
N ALA A 23 20.26 -10.50 11.22
CA ALA A 23 20.04 -9.05 11.16
C ALA A 23 20.41 -8.38 12.49
N ASN A 24 20.09 -8.98 13.64
CA ASN A 24 20.51 -8.46 14.94
C ASN A 24 22.04 -8.47 15.08
N LYS A 25 22.71 -9.55 14.68
CA LYS A 25 24.18 -9.69 14.70
C LYS A 25 24.90 -8.59 13.90
N TYR A 26 24.36 -8.19 12.75
CA TYR A 26 24.94 -7.12 11.92
C TYR A 26 24.21 -5.77 12.05
N ASN A 27 23.38 -5.58 13.08
CA ASN A 27 22.60 -4.35 13.31
C ASN A 27 21.77 -3.89 12.09
N GLY A 28 21.27 -4.84 11.28
CA GLY A 28 20.51 -4.59 10.05
C GLY A 28 21.32 -3.86 8.97
N LYS A 29 22.66 -3.95 9.03
CA LYS A 29 23.59 -3.41 8.04
C LYS A 29 24.19 -4.56 7.22
N ASN A 30 24.69 -4.24 6.03
CA ASN A 30 25.33 -5.20 5.11
C ASN A 30 24.44 -6.41 4.75
N TRP A 31 23.40 -6.14 3.95
CA TRP A 31 22.38 -7.12 3.57
C TRP A 31 22.90 -8.28 2.73
N GLU A 32 24.05 -8.12 2.07
CA GLU A 32 24.72 -9.21 1.32
C GLU A 32 25.19 -10.29 2.29
N LYS A 33 25.99 -9.89 3.29
CA LYS A 33 26.47 -10.80 4.33
C LYS A 33 25.34 -11.44 5.13
N ILE A 34 24.30 -10.67 5.46
CA ILE A 34 23.09 -11.20 6.11
C ILE A 34 22.43 -12.27 5.23
N ALA A 35 22.28 -12.03 3.93
CA ALA A 35 21.64 -12.98 3.04
C ALA A 35 22.42 -14.28 2.85
N ASP A 36 23.75 -14.20 2.84
CA ASP A 36 24.62 -15.38 2.78
C ASP A 36 24.49 -16.23 4.05
N GLU A 37 24.60 -15.61 5.22
CA GLU A 37 24.47 -16.30 6.51
C GLU A 37 23.07 -16.92 6.67
N VAL A 38 22.01 -16.18 6.29
CA VAL A 38 20.64 -16.71 6.29
C VAL A 38 20.56 -17.90 5.34
N SER A 39 21.02 -17.78 4.09
CA SER A 39 20.91 -18.84 3.09
C SER A 39 21.62 -20.13 3.49
N GLN A 40 22.77 -20.00 4.17
CA GLN A 40 23.50 -21.13 4.74
C GLN A 40 22.72 -21.79 5.87
N LYS A 41 22.16 -21.02 6.81
CA LYS A 41 21.38 -21.54 7.95
C LYS A 41 20.13 -22.30 7.53
N ILE A 42 19.40 -21.84 6.51
CA ILE A 42 18.14 -22.45 6.06
C ILE A 42 18.29 -23.39 4.85
N ASN A 43 19.54 -23.60 4.39
CA ASN A 43 19.87 -24.34 3.17
C ASN A 43 19.00 -23.96 1.95
N LYS A 44 18.75 -22.65 1.78
CA LYS A 44 17.88 -22.10 0.73
C LYS A 44 18.33 -20.69 0.35
N LYS A 45 18.60 -20.49 -0.94
CA LYS A 45 19.03 -19.19 -1.47
C LYS A 45 18.00 -18.07 -1.22
N ARG A 46 18.41 -17.07 -0.43
CA ARG A 46 17.75 -15.78 -0.20
C ARG A 46 18.67 -14.67 -0.69
N THR A 47 18.11 -13.62 -1.27
CA THR A 47 18.91 -12.46 -1.72
C THR A 47 18.91 -11.34 -0.69
N ALA A 48 19.92 -10.47 -0.73
CA ALA A 48 20.01 -9.27 0.11
C ALA A 48 18.72 -8.42 0.08
N LYS A 49 18.15 -8.24 -1.11
CA LYS A 49 16.87 -7.55 -1.31
C LYS A 49 15.72 -8.23 -0.56
N GLN A 50 15.59 -9.56 -0.69
CA GLN A 50 14.54 -10.32 -0.02
C GLN A 50 14.66 -10.22 1.51
N CYS A 51 15.87 -10.38 2.05
CA CYS A 51 16.15 -10.27 3.47
C CYS A 51 15.82 -8.87 4.00
N ARG A 52 16.29 -7.82 3.31
CA ARG A 52 16.02 -6.42 3.69
C ARG A 52 14.53 -6.09 3.67
N GLU A 53 13.81 -6.52 2.64
CA GLU A 53 12.37 -6.30 2.52
C GLU A 53 11.60 -7.03 3.63
N ARG A 54 11.93 -8.30 3.90
CA ARG A 54 11.29 -9.08 4.96
C ARG A 54 11.53 -8.43 6.32
N TRP A 55 12.79 -8.07 6.60
CA TRP A 55 13.18 -7.42 7.84
C TRP A 55 12.41 -6.13 8.08
N ASN A 56 12.49 -5.18 7.13
CA ASN A 56 11.90 -3.85 7.32
C ASN A 56 10.37 -3.85 7.35
N ASN A 57 9.72 -4.80 6.66
CA ASN A 57 8.26 -4.84 6.59
C ASN A 57 7.62 -5.64 7.72
N PHE A 58 8.30 -6.67 8.24
CA PHE A 58 7.71 -7.68 9.13
C PHE A 58 8.48 -7.98 10.42
N LEU A 59 9.81 -7.80 10.47
CA LEU A 59 10.61 -8.27 11.63
C LEU A 59 11.22 -7.13 12.48
N LYS A 60 11.66 -6.04 11.85
CA LYS A 60 12.42 -4.95 12.50
C LYS A 60 11.63 -4.23 13.59
N CYS A 61 10.52 -3.65 13.21
CA CYS A 61 9.49 -3.29 14.16
C CYS A 61 8.92 -4.64 14.55
N ASN A 62 9.07 -5.08 15.82
CA ASN A 62 8.28 -6.17 16.40
C ASN A 62 6.87 -5.94 15.89
N ALA A 63 6.51 -6.61 14.79
CA ALA A 63 5.35 -6.22 14.00
C ALA A 63 4.23 -6.88 14.73
N ASN A 64 3.95 -6.31 15.89
CA ASN A 64 2.93 -6.73 16.79
C ASN A 64 1.71 -6.68 15.91
N HIS A 65 1.22 -7.88 15.61
CA HIS A 65 -0.02 -8.17 14.92
C HIS A 65 -1.23 -7.63 15.70
N LYS A 66 -1.01 -6.68 16.62
CA LYS A 66 -2.01 -5.83 17.25
C LYS A 66 -2.88 -5.27 16.14
N GLU A 67 -4.17 -5.53 16.29
CA GLU A 67 -5.20 -5.00 15.43
C GLU A 67 -5.06 -3.47 15.33
N TRP A 68 -5.51 -2.92 14.20
CA TRP A 68 -5.57 -1.47 14.04
C TRP A 68 -6.63 -0.91 14.99
N THR A 69 -6.22 -0.03 15.90
CA THR A 69 -7.15 0.67 16.79
C THR A 69 -7.93 1.72 16.03
N GLU A 70 -9.11 2.11 16.52
CA GLU A 70 -9.94 3.12 15.84
C GLU A 70 -9.19 4.46 15.66
N SER A 71 -8.43 4.88 16.68
CA SER A 71 -7.58 6.08 16.61
C SER A 71 -6.52 5.97 15.51
N GLN A 72 -5.86 4.80 15.38
CA GLN A 72 -4.90 4.59 14.31
C GLN A 72 -5.57 4.60 12.93
N ILE A 73 -6.75 3.99 12.81
CA ILE A 73 -7.51 3.95 11.55
C ILE A 73 -7.89 5.36 11.12
N LYS A 74 -8.40 6.17 12.04
CA LYS A 74 -8.76 7.57 11.80
C LYS A 74 -7.54 8.37 11.35
N LEU A 75 -6.42 8.24 12.08
CA LEU A 75 -5.16 8.92 11.75
C LEU A 75 -4.63 8.52 10.36
N ILE A 76 -4.76 7.25 9.94
CA ILE A 76 -4.33 6.83 8.59
C ILE A 76 -5.06 7.64 7.53
N PHE A 77 -6.38 7.78 7.65
CA PHE A 77 -7.19 8.48 6.66
C PHE A 77 -6.96 9.99 6.70
N GLU A 78 -6.79 10.58 7.88
CA GLU A 78 -6.49 12.01 8.04
C GLU A 78 -5.14 12.37 7.43
N VAL A 79 -4.07 11.66 7.80
CA VAL A 79 -2.73 11.92 7.28
C VAL A 79 -2.66 11.61 5.79
N GLN A 80 -3.29 10.54 5.31
CA GLN A 80 -3.36 10.27 3.87
C GLN A 80 -4.11 11.38 3.13
N SER A 81 -5.16 11.94 3.72
CA SER A 81 -5.90 13.07 3.15
C SER A 81 -5.06 14.33 3.04
N SER A 82 -4.15 14.58 3.98
CA SER A 82 -3.34 15.81 4.01
C SER A 82 -2.09 15.72 3.13
N ILE A 83 -1.37 14.60 3.16
CA ILE A 83 -0.07 14.47 2.47
C ILE A 83 -0.07 13.51 1.27
N GLY A 84 -1.20 12.86 0.99
CA GLY A 84 -1.36 11.90 -0.10
C GLY A 84 -0.68 10.55 0.15
N ASN A 85 -0.38 9.79 -0.91
CA ASN A 85 0.17 8.43 -0.85
C ASN A 85 1.68 8.37 -0.48
N LYS A 86 2.13 9.22 0.44
CA LYS A 86 3.52 9.30 0.93
C LYS A 86 3.75 8.33 2.09
N TRP A 87 3.58 7.03 1.85
CA TRP A 87 3.57 5.97 2.88
C TRP A 87 4.77 5.96 3.82
N SER A 88 5.97 6.31 3.33
CA SER A 88 7.15 6.43 4.19
C SER A 88 7.02 7.56 5.22
N LYS A 89 6.47 8.72 4.80
CA LYS A 89 6.18 9.84 5.73
C LYS A 89 5.04 9.48 6.67
N ILE A 90 3.97 8.85 6.16
CA ILE A 90 2.85 8.39 6.99
C ILE A 90 3.34 7.41 8.07
N SER A 91 4.26 6.49 7.76
CA SER A 91 4.75 5.53 8.75
C SER A 91 5.48 6.15 9.95
N ALA A 92 5.97 7.38 9.84
CA ALA A 92 6.58 8.08 10.96
C ALA A 92 5.58 8.36 12.11
N PHE A 93 4.28 8.43 11.79
CA PHE A 93 3.21 8.65 12.77
C PHE A 93 2.74 7.36 13.47
N PHE A 94 3.19 6.18 13.04
CA PHE A 94 2.70 4.89 13.54
C PHE A 94 3.85 4.04 14.09
N PRO A 95 4.26 4.26 15.36
CA PRO A 95 5.28 3.43 15.98
C PRO A 95 4.85 1.96 15.94
N GLY A 96 5.76 1.10 15.49
CA GLY A 96 5.50 -0.34 15.37
C GLY A 96 4.68 -0.77 14.14
N LYS A 97 4.32 0.13 13.22
CA LYS A 97 3.69 -0.22 11.93
C LYS A 97 4.61 0.14 10.76
N SER A 98 4.82 -0.81 9.86
CA SER A 98 5.59 -0.56 8.64
C SER A 98 4.76 0.21 7.61
N LYS A 99 5.42 0.98 6.74
CA LYS A 99 4.79 1.65 5.57
C LYS A 99 3.99 0.69 4.70
N SER A 100 4.45 -0.57 4.59
CA SER A 100 3.75 -1.62 3.84
C SER A 100 2.44 -2.01 4.53
N SER A 101 2.45 -2.16 5.85
CA SER A 101 1.24 -2.46 6.64
C SER A 101 0.18 -1.36 6.51
N ILE A 102 0.59 -0.09 6.59
CA ILE A 102 -0.30 1.07 6.44
C ILE A 102 -0.92 1.10 5.04
N LYS A 103 -0.08 1.02 4.00
CA LYS A 103 -0.53 0.96 2.59
C LYS A 103 -1.52 -0.19 2.38
N ASN A 104 -1.19 -1.36 2.90
CA ASN A 104 -2.04 -2.54 2.78
C ASN A 104 -3.38 -2.36 3.49
N PHE A 105 -3.39 -1.79 4.70
CA PHE A 105 -4.61 -1.48 5.44
C PHE A 105 -5.52 -0.52 4.65
N TYR A 106 -4.95 0.58 4.15
CA TYR A 106 -5.67 1.60 3.39
C TYR A 106 -6.35 0.99 2.15
N TYR A 107 -5.58 0.36 1.26
CA TYR A 107 -6.14 -0.20 0.04
C TYR A 107 -7.03 -1.43 0.28
N SER A 108 -6.78 -2.22 1.33
CA SER A 108 -7.65 -3.36 1.66
C SER A 108 -8.99 -2.88 2.19
N THR A 109 -9.03 -1.79 2.95
CA THR A 109 -10.28 -1.14 3.37
C THR A 109 -11.07 -0.66 2.16
N ILE A 110 -10.43 0.05 1.24
CA ILE A 110 -11.08 0.54 0.01
C ILE A 110 -11.63 -0.60 -0.83
N ARG A 111 -10.80 -1.61 -1.17
CA ARG A 111 -11.25 -2.76 -1.98
C ARG A 111 -12.35 -3.57 -1.30
N ARG A 112 -12.33 -3.68 0.03
CA ARG A 112 -13.44 -4.29 0.77
C ARG A 112 -14.72 -3.48 0.56
N ASN A 113 -14.66 -2.17 0.69
CA ASN A 113 -15.83 -1.31 0.58
C ASN A 113 -16.35 -1.21 -0.87
N ILE A 114 -15.48 -1.23 -1.89
CA ILE A 114 -15.89 -1.40 -3.31
C ILE A 114 -16.69 -2.68 -3.49
N ARG A 115 -16.17 -3.83 -3.02
CA ARG A 115 -16.87 -5.12 -3.14
C ARG A 115 -18.22 -5.11 -2.43
N ARG A 116 -18.30 -4.47 -1.26
CA ARG A 116 -19.55 -4.33 -0.50
C ARG A 116 -20.57 -3.44 -1.21
N PHE A 117 -20.11 -2.34 -1.81
CA PHE A 117 -20.95 -1.42 -2.56
C PHE A 117 -21.47 -2.04 -3.86
N ASN A 118 -20.59 -2.66 -4.64
CA ASN A 118 -20.94 -3.27 -5.93
C ASN A 118 -21.83 -4.52 -5.78
N ASN A 119 -21.90 -5.12 -4.58
CA ASN A 119 -22.66 -6.34 -4.35
C ASN A 119 -24.17 -6.14 -4.58
N GLY A 120 -24.69 -6.72 -5.68
CA GLY A 120 -26.09 -6.63 -6.07
C GLY A 120 -26.46 -5.37 -6.87
N LYS A 121 -25.47 -4.64 -7.40
CA LYS A 121 -25.68 -3.50 -8.30
C LYS A 121 -25.44 -3.90 -9.76
N ILE A 122 -26.21 -3.30 -10.65
CA ILE A 122 -25.99 -3.37 -12.10
C ILE A 122 -24.65 -2.72 -12.48
N ASP A 123 -24.09 -3.11 -13.61
CA ASP A 123 -22.74 -2.76 -14.03
C ASP A 123 -22.50 -1.25 -14.07
N GLU A 124 -23.52 -0.49 -14.51
CA GLU A 124 -23.50 0.95 -14.68
C GLU A 124 -23.51 1.73 -13.36
N GLU A 125 -23.93 1.09 -12.27
CA GLU A 125 -23.96 1.66 -10.92
C GLU A 125 -22.75 1.23 -10.07
N GLN A 126 -21.88 0.36 -10.59
CA GLN A 126 -20.71 -0.12 -9.87
C GLN A 126 -19.57 0.90 -9.87
N ILE A 127 -18.86 0.97 -8.75
CA ILE A 127 -17.59 1.70 -8.67
C ILE A 127 -16.53 0.84 -9.35
N LYS A 128 -15.97 1.33 -10.45
CA LYS A 128 -14.90 0.72 -11.25
C LYS A 128 -13.85 1.76 -11.63
N GLY A 129 -12.65 1.29 -11.98
CA GLY A 129 -11.54 2.12 -12.44
C GLY A 129 -10.38 2.24 -11.44
N PRO A 130 -9.39 3.08 -11.75
CA PRO A 130 -8.22 3.29 -10.89
C PRO A 130 -8.61 3.86 -9.53
N ILE A 131 -8.19 3.18 -8.44
CA ILE A 131 -8.54 3.56 -7.06
C ILE A 131 -8.15 5.01 -6.75
N ASP A 132 -6.97 5.43 -7.22
CA ASP A 132 -6.43 6.76 -6.95
C ASP A 132 -7.22 7.88 -7.63
N GLU A 133 -8.01 7.57 -8.67
CA GLU A 133 -8.89 8.54 -9.34
C GLU A 133 -10.30 8.53 -8.74
N VAL A 134 -10.90 7.36 -8.56
CA VAL A 134 -12.27 7.26 -8.02
C VAL A 134 -12.39 7.81 -6.59
N ILE A 135 -11.31 7.72 -5.80
CA ILE A 135 -11.30 8.24 -4.43
C ILE A 135 -11.26 9.77 -4.34
N LYS A 136 -10.98 10.47 -5.45
CA LYS A 136 -11.05 11.94 -5.50
C LYS A 136 -12.49 12.45 -5.54
N ILE A 137 -13.45 11.60 -5.90
CA ILE A 137 -14.87 11.94 -5.94
C ILE A 137 -15.41 11.92 -4.49
N PRO A 138 -15.88 13.05 -3.92
CA PRO A 138 -16.21 13.13 -2.49
C PRO A 138 -17.25 12.10 -2.01
N GLU A 139 -18.30 11.88 -2.78
CA GLU A 139 -19.35 10.89 -2.47
C GLU A 139 -18.80 9.46 -2.44
N ILE A 140 -17.92 9.12 -3.39
CA ILE A 140 -17.27 7.82 -3.43
C ILE A 140 -16.28 7.70 -2.27
N ARG A 141 -15.50 8.75 -1.99
CA ARG A 141 -14.55 8.79 -0.87
C ARG A 141 -15.23 8.44 0.45
N GLU A 142 -16.40 9.04 0.72
CA GLU A 142 -17.20 8.76 1.93
C GLU A 142 -17.55 7.26 2.04
N ILE A 143 -18.00 6.65 0.94
CA ILE A 143 -18.35 5.23 0.87
C ILE A 143 -17.10 4.36 1.06
N LEU A 144 -15.99 4.68 0.37
CA LEU A 144 -14.78 3.86 0.34
C LEU A 144 -13.99 3.91 1.64
N LEU A 145 -14.03 5.02 2.36
CA LEU A 145 -13.38 5.21 3.66
C LEU A 145 -14.28 4.90 4.85
N SER A 146 -15.51 4.43 4.61
CA SER A 146 -16.44 4.07 5.68
C SER A 146 -15.92 2.95 6.60
N HIS A 147 -16.30 3.04 7.88
CA HIS A 147 -15.82 2.13 8.92
C HIS A 147 -16.29 0.68 8.70
N LYS A 148 -15.53 -0.30 9.23
CA LYS A 148 -15.87 -1.73 9.06
C LYS A 148 -17.20 -2.11 9.72
N SER A 149 -17.62 -1.37 10.76
CA SER A 149 -18.83 -1.64 11.55
C SER A 149 -20.14 -1.39 10.80
N TYR A 150 -20.13 -0.55 9.74
CA TYR A 150 -21.36 -0.30 8.97
C TYR A 150 -21.92 -1.62 8.42
N PRO A 151 -23.24 -1.86 8.45
CA PRO A 151 -23.83 -3.12 8.00
C PRO A 151 -23.80 -3.26 6.47
N LYS A 152 -23.98 -4.47 5.93
CA LYS A 152 -24.06 -4.66 4.46
C LYS A 152 -25.23 -3.90 3.83
N SER A 153 -26.34 -3.74 4.56
CA SER A 153 -27.52 -2.98 4.13
C SER A 153 -27.19 -1.52 3.81
N PHE A 154 -26.30 -0.89 4.59
CA PHE A 154 -25.85 0.49 4.36
C PHE A 154 -25.29 0.67 2.94
N PHE A 155 -24.44 -0.26 2.49
CA PHE A 155 -23.84 -0.21 1.15
C PHE A 155 -24.84 -0.53 0.05
N LYS A 156 -25.78 -1.46 0.29
CA LYS A 156 -26.78 -1.86 -0.69
C LYS A 156 -27.81 -0.75 -0.95
N GLN A 157 -28.17 0.01 0.07
CA GLN A 157 -29.17 1.08 -0.02
C GLN A 157 -28.61 2.37 -0.63
N ARG A 158 -27.33 2.68 -0.43
CA ARG A 158 -26.68 3.85 -1.02
C ARG A 158 -26.73 3.77 -2.55
N LYS A 159 -27.12 4.87 -3.19
CA LYS A 159 -26.98 5.11 -4.63
C LYS A 159 -25.99 6.25 -4.83
N LEU A 160 -25.26 6.20 -5.94
CA LEU A 160 -24.40 7.30 -6.35
C LEU A 160 -25.24 8.35 -7.07
N SER A 161 -24.87 9.62 -6.91
CA SER A 161 -25.39 10.71 -7.74
C SER A 161 -25.09 10.48 -9.23
N ARG A 162 -25.91 11.07 -10.10
CA ARG A 162 -25.71 11.04 -11.56
C ARG A 162 -24.33 11.58 -11.93
N ASP A 163 -23.91 12.66 -11.29
CA ASP A 163 -22.60 13.30 -11.50
C ASP A 163 -21.44 12.35 -11.14
N SER A 164 -21.52 11.64 -10.03
CA SER A 164 -20.50 10.66 -9.63
C SER A 164 -20.42 9.48 -10.61
N ILE A 165 -21.56 8.99 -11.09
CA ILE A 165 -21.63 7.92 -12.10
C ILE A 165 -21.00 8.39 -13.41
N GLU A 166 -21.31 9.61 -13.86
CA GLU A 166 -20.73 10.17 -15.08
C GLU A 166 -19.21 10.32 -14.96
N LYS A 167 -18.71 10.79 -13.81
CA LYS A 167 -17.27 10.88 -13.55
C LYS A 167 -16.60 9.50 -13.61
N ILE A 168 -17.19 8.46 -13.01
CA ILE A 168 -16.68 7.09 -13.13
C ILE A 168 -16.63 6.64 -14.59
N ARG A 169 -17.69 6.89 -15.37
CA ARG A 169 -17.75 6.51 -16.79
C ARG A 169 -16.66 7.19 -17.60
N ARG A 170 -16.43 8.49 -17.39
CA ARG A 170 -15.34 9.24 -18.05
C ARG A 170 -13.97 8.64 -17.72
N LEU A 171 -13.72 8.32 -16.45
CA LEU A 171 -12.47 7.68 -16.01
C LEU A 171 -12.24 6.32 -16.70
N ASN A 172 -13.29 5.50 -16.79
CA ASN A 172 -13.21 4.20 -17.45
C ASN A 172 -13.04 4.33 -18.98
N GLY A 173 -13.74 5.29 -19.59
CA GLY A 173 -13.63 5.60 -21.03
C GLY A 173 -12.22 6.07 -21.41
N LEU A 174 -11.63 6.98 -20.63
CA LEU A 174 -10.24 7.43 -20.80
C LEU A 174 -9.25 6.25 -20.74
N THR A 175 -9.47 5.32 -19.81
CA THR A 175 -8.61 4.12 -19.66
C THR A 175 -8.71 3.20 -20.87
N LEU A 176 -9.90 3.06 -21.47
CA LEU A 176 -10.13 2.24 -22.67
C LEU A 176 -9.57 2.89 -23.95
N THR A 177 -9.64 4.22 -24.09
CA THR A 177 -9.12 4.93 -25.27
C THR A 177 -7.59 4.99 -25.30
N THR A 178 -6.92 5.02 -24.14
CA THR A 178 -5.45 4.91 -24.06
C THR A 178 -4.91 3.52 -24.37
N SER A 179 -5.77 2.51 -24.56
CA SER A 179 -5.36 1.13 -24.85
C SER A 179 -5.57 0.71 -26.32
N ILE A 180 -5.93 1.64 -27.22
CA ILE A 180 -6.28 1.30 -28.62
C ILE A 180 -5.33 1.86 -29.69
N ASN A 181 -4.32 2.66 -29.35
CA ASN A 181 -3.27 3.03 -30.31
C ASN A 181 -1.91 2.58 -29.78
N ASP A 182 -1.43 1.46 -30.32
CA ASP A 182 -0.10 1.30 -30.96
C ASP A 182 0.20 -0.21 -31.09
N ASP A 183 -0.09 -0.76 -32.26
CA ASP A 183 0.63 -1.93 -32.75
C ASP A 183 2.03 -1.46 -33.19
N GLU A 184 3.04 -2.24 -32.79
CA GLU A 184 4.39 -2.31 -33.37
C GLU A 184 5.43 -1.28 -32.91
N HIS A 185 5.93 -1.45 -31.67
CA HIS A 185 7.37 -1.69 -31.49
C HIS A 185 7.66 -2.36 -30.13
N SER A 186 8.29 -3.53 -30.21
CA SER A 186 9.04 -4.18 -29.14
C SER A 186 9.94 -3.18 -28.42
N LEU A 187 10.00 -3.21 -27.08
CA LEU A 187 11.24 -3.16 -26.26
C LEU A 187 10.94 -3.19 -24.74
N GLU A 188 11.40 -4.27 -24.14
CA GLU A 188 12.07 -4.38 -22.82
C GLU A 188 11.51 -3.65 -21.57
N PHE A 189 10.92 -4.48 -20.69
CA PHE A 189 10.91 -4.23 -19.24
C PHE A 189 12.35 -4.33 -18.69
N GLY A 190 13.08 -3.22 -18.69
CA GLY A 190 14.42 -3.10 -18.12
C GLY A 190 14.56 -1.87 -17.21
N SER A 191 15.20 -2.06 -16.05
CA SER A 191 16.01 -1.08 -15.30
C SER A 191 15.37 0.29 -14.94
N PHE A 192 14.79 0.47 -13.76
CA PHE A 192 15.43 1.14 -12.60
C PHE A 192 16.89 1.65 -12.78
N GLU A 193 17.03 2.92 -13.17
CA GLU A 193 18.10 3.83 -12.75
C GLU A 193 17.41 5.15 -12.32
N LEU A 194 17.42 5.54 -11.04
CA LEU A 194 18.44 6.37 -10.38
C LEU A 194 18.90 7.54 -11.26
N TYR A 195 18.23 8.68 -11.11
CA TYR A 195 18.91 9.97 -11.15
C TYR A 195 18.45 10.82 -9.96
N GLU A 196 19.40 11.04 -9.05
CA GLU A 196 19.42 12.18 -8.15
C GLU A 196 19.34 13.47 -8.96
N MET A 197 18.53 14.43 -8.54
CA MET A 197 18.83 15.85 -8.68
C MET A 197 18.33 16.56 -7.41
N ASN A 198 19.31 17.02 -6.63
CA ASN A 198 19.16 18.09 -5.67
C ASN A 198 18.71 19.35 -6.42
N GLU A 199 17.71 20.05 -5.89
CA GLU A 199 17.90 21.48 -5.57
C GLU A 199 16.82 21.99 -4.60
N PHE A 200 17.31 22.79 -3.66
CA PHE A 200 16.60 23.51 -2.62
C PHE A 200 15.59 24.50 -3.20
N SER A 201 14.45 24.66 -2.54
CA SER A 201 14.07 25.92 -1.86
C SER A 201 12.60 25.91 -1.41
N ASN A 202 12.41 26.16 -0.10
CA ASN A 202 11.35 26.92 0.56
C ASN A 202 9.86 26.60 0.26
N GLU A 203 9.14 26.13 1.30
CA GLU A 203 7.86 26.67 1.83
C GLU A 203 7.09 25.61 2.69
N PRO A 204 6.15 26.05 3.55
CA PRO A 204 6.34 26.43 4.95
C PRO A 204 6.08 25.27 5.93
N GLU A 205 6.63 25.38 7.15
CA GLU A 205 6.30 24.48 8.27
C GLU A 205 4.83 24.62 8.66
N ILE A 206 4.02 23.60 8.38
CA ILE A 206 2.69 23.47 8.95
C ILE A 206 2.86 22.80 10.32
N TYR A 207 2.77 23.63 11.36
CA TYR A 207 2.75 23.20 12.75
C TYR A 207 1.41 22.49 13.02
N ILE A 208 1.43 21.16 13.06
CA ILE A 208 0.31 20.37 13.59
C ILE A 208 0.61 20.16 15.07
N ASP A 209 -0.22 20.77 15.91
CA ASP A 209 -0.15 20.73 17.36
C ASP A 209 -0.02 19.28 17.88
N GLN A 210 1.13 18.99 18.50
CA GLN A 210 1.46 17.67 19.05
C GLN A 210 0.85 17.44 20.45
N THR A 211 0.03 18.35 20.99
CA THR A 211 -0.54 18.21 22.32
C THR A 211 -1.74 17.24 22.42
N ILE A 212 -2.24 16.68 21.30
CA ILE A 212 -3.42 15.78 21.32
C ILE A 212 -3.01 14.28 21.37
N LEU A 213 -1.76 13.94 21.67
CA LEU A 213 -1.27 12.55 21.60
C LEU A 213 -1.11 11.81 22.93
N TRP A 214 -1.44 12.41 24.08
CA TRP A 214 -1.30 11.75 25.38
C TRP A 214 -2.35 12.15 26.41
N ASP A 215 -3.62 11.80 26.18
CA ASP A 215 -4.59 11.53 27.24
C ASP A 215 -5.35 10.23 26.94
#